data_AF-A0A539EMI6-F1
#
_entry.id   AF-A0A539EMI6-F1
#
_cell.length_a   1.000
_cell.length_b   1.000
_cell.length_c   1.000
_cell.angle_alpha   90.00
_cell.angle_beta   90.00
_cell.angle_gamma   90.00
#
_symmetry.space_group_name_H-M   'P 1'
#
loop_
_entity.id
_entity.type
_entity.pdbx_description
1 polymer ?
#
loop_
_entity_poly.entity_id
_entity_poly.type
_entity_poly.pdbx_seq_one_letter_code
_entity_poly.pdbx_strand_id
1 'polypeptide(L)' 'MFGVTFADRPDIKRILMYPEFTGHPLRKDYPIKKRQPLSGPADGPARERMTAADLRPRLL' A
#
# COMPACT_ATOMS: atom_id res chain seq x y z
N MET A 1 -11.32 -1.30 7.86
CA MET A 1 -11.85 -1.02 6.50
C MET A 1 -12.99 -0.03 6.51
N PHE A 2 -14.05 -0.24 7.30
CA PHE A 2 -15.20 0.67 7.37
C PHE A 2 -15.16 1.67 8.55
N GLY A 3 -14.27 1.45 9.53
CA GLY A 3 -14.21 2.28 10.74
C GLY A 3 -15.20 1.88 11.83
N VAL A 4 -15.80 0.69 11.71
CA VAL A 4 -16.70 0.12 12.70
C VAL A 4 -15.88 -0.55 13.81
N THR A 5 -16.19 -0.22 15.05
CA THR A 5 -15.65 -0.87 16.25
C THR A 5 -16.57 -2.00 16.69
N PHE A 6 -15.98 -3.09 17.20
CA PHE A 6 -16.71 -4.24 17.70
C PHE A 6 -16.54 -4.28 19.23
N ALA A 7 -17.65 -4.28 19.96
CA ALA A 7 -17.63 -4.16 21.43
C ALA A 7 -17.21 -5.48 22.11
N ASP A 8 -17.53 -6.59 21.46
CA ASP A 8 -17.24 -7.96 21.85
C ASP A 8 -15.78 -8.37 21.60
N ARG A 9 -15.03 -7.58 20.81
CA ARG A 9 -13.64 -7.91 20.48
C ARG A 9 -12.71 -6.68 20.46
N PRO A 10 -11.89 -6.49 21.50
CA PRO A 10 -11.00 -5.32 21.61
C PRO A 10 -9.75 -5.40 20.72
N ASP A 11 -9.35 -6.59 20.26
CA ASP A 11 -8.09 -6.83 19.54
C ASP A 11 -8.23 -6.97 18.02
N ILE A 12 -9.17 -6.23 17.42
CA ILE A 12 -9.40 -6.28 15.97
C ILE A 12 -8.19 -5.69 15.22
N LYS A 13 -7.48 -6.54 14.49
CA LYS A 13 -6.38 -6.15 13.60
C LYS A 13 -6.86 -5.94 12.17
N ARG A 14 -6.19 -5.04 11.43
CA ARG A 14 -6.43 -4.83 10.00
C ARG A 14 -5.82 -5.99 9.22
N ILE A 15 -6.60 -6.63 8.33
CA ILE A 15 -6.13 -7.80 7.54
C ILE A 15 -5.71 -7.39 6.12
N LEU A 16 -6.46 -6.48 5.48
CA LEU A 16 -6.28 -6.13 4.06
C LEU A 16 -5.52 -4.82 3.84
N MET A 17 -5.08 -4.15 4.90
CA MET A 17 -4.48 -2.81 4.82
C MET A 17 -3.07 -2.85 5.40
N TYR A 18 -2.16 -2.10 4.77
CA TYR A 18 -0.83 -1.87 5.31
C TYR A 18 -0.88 -0.92 6.54
N PRO A 19 0.12 -0.97 7.43
CA PRO A 19 0.12 -0.23 8.70
C PRO A 19 -0.08 1.29 8.53
N GLU A 20 0.55 1.87 7.52
CA GLU A 20 0.59 3.31 7.25
C GLU A 20 -0.67 3.83 6.56
N PHE A 21 -1.58 2.93 6.14
CA PHE A 21 -2.80 3.33 5.45
C PHE A 21 -3.70 4.18 6.37
N THR A 22 -4.09 5.35 5.88
CA THR A 22 -4.95 6.28 6.62
C THR A 22 -6.38 6.28 6.07
N GLY A 23 -7.36 5.99 6.93
CA GLY A 23 -8.79 6.06 6.61
C GLY A 23 -9.48 4.71 6.37
N HIS A 24 -10.61 4.75 5.65
CA HIS A 24 -11.56 3.65 5.52
C HIS A 24 -12.07 3.49 4.07
N PRO A 25 -11.36 2.73 3.22
CA PRO A 25 -11.53 2.78 1.78
C PRO A 25 -12.86 2.21 1.27
N LEU A 26 -13.54 1.40 2.07
CA LEU A 26 -14.82 0.82 1.68
C LEU A 26 -16.04 1.68 2.06
N ARG A 27 -15.82 2.87 2.66
CA ARG A 27 -16.93 3.80 2.89
C ARG A 27 -17.37 4.47 1.58
N LYS A 28 -18.66 4.73 1.44
CA LYS A 28 -19.24 5.36 0.24
C LYS A 28 -18.73 6.78 -0.03
N ASP A 29 -18.34 7.50 1.02
CA ASP A 29 -17.78 8.85 0.96
C ASP A 29 -16.26 8.87 0.74
N TYR A 30 -15.60 7.70 0.68
CA TYR A 30 -14.18 7.64 0.40
C TYR A 30 -13.92 7.90 -1.11
N PRO A 31 -13.00 8.81 -1.50
CA PRO A 31 -12.83 9.15 -2.91
C PRO A 31 -12.27 7.98 -3.73
N ILE A 32 -12.98 7.56 -4.77
CA ILE A 32 -12.64 6.38 -5.59
C ILE A 32 -11.26 6.48 -6.28
N LYS A 33 -10.80 7.71 -6.57
CA LYS A 33 -9.52 7.98 -7.23
C LYS A 33 -8.37 8.26 -6.24
N LYS A 34 -8.63 8.23 -4.93
CA LYS A 34 -7.60 8.50 -3.92
C LYS A 34 -6.62 7.33 -3.84
N ARG A 35 -5.43 7.54 -4.40
CA ARG A 35 -4.27 6.66 -4.22
C ARG A 35 -3.45 7.16 -3.04
N GLN A 36 -2.99 6.24 -2.20
CA GLN A 36 -2.02 6.54 -1.14
C GLN A 36 -0.68 5.91 -1.53
N PRO A 37 0.45 6.56 -1.22
CA PRO A 37 1.74 5.96 -1.42
C PRO A 37 1.81 4.68 -0.58
N LEU A 38 2.18 3.58 -1.23
CA LEU A 38 2.64 2.40 -0.54
C LEU A 38 4.11 2.67 -0.22
N SER A 39 4.41 2.92 1.05
CA SER A 39 5.79 2.90 1.52
C SER A 39 6.33 1.50 1.26
N GLY A 40 7.27 1.40 0.30
CA GLY A 40 8.02 0.17 0.10
C GLY A 40 8.89 -0.12 1.33
N PRO A 41 9.48 -1.33 1.42
CA PRO A 41 10.48 -1.63 2.42
C PRO A 41 11.55 -0.53 2.42
N ALA A 42 12.01 -0.08 3.60
CA ALA A 42 13.08 0.91 3.70
C ALA A 42 14.36 0.45 2.97
N ASP A 43 14.57 -0.86 2.91
CA ASP A 43 15.69 -1.54 2.25
C ASP A 43 15.35 -2.03 0.84
N GLY A 44 14.17 -1.69 0.32
CA GLY A 44 13.86 -1.92 -1.09
C GLY A 44 14.94 -1.22 -1.93
N PRO A 45 15.43 -1.81 -3.03
CA PRO A 45 16.43 -1.13 -3.84
C PRO A 45 15.88 0.25 -4.15
N ALA A 46 16.66 1.29 -3.81
CA ALA A 46 16.34 2.64 -4.24
C ALA A 46 15.92 2.50 -5.69
N ARG A 47 14.75 3.05 -6.05
CA ARG A 47 14.33 3.14 -7.45
C ARG A 47 15.26 4.15 -8.14
N GLU A 48 16.54 3.84 -8.13
CA GLU A 48 17.60 4.48 -8.84
C GLU A 48 17.29 4.09 -10.27
N ARG A 49 16.67 5.07 -10.94
CA ARG A 49 16.33 5.15 -12.35
C ARG A 49 17.03 4.04 -13.13
N MET A 50 16.33 2.91 -13.33
CA MET A 50 16.84 1.84 -14.18
C MET A 50 17.21 2.50 -15.51
N THR A 51 18.50 2.51 -15.82
CA THR A 51 18.97 3.16 -17.03
C THR A 51 18.58 2.28 -18.21
N ALA A 52 18.52 2.85 -19.42
CA ALA A 52 18.21 2.08 -20.62
C ALA A 52 19.23 0.97 -20.93
N ALA A 53 20.30 0.82 -20.14
CA ALA A 53 21.26 -0.27 -20.19
C ALA A 53 20.81 -1.50 -19.37
N ASP A 54 20.09 -1.29 -18.26
CA ASP A 54 19.65 -2.36 -17.35
C ASP A 54 18.46 -3.17 -17.91
N LEU A 55 17.73 -2.56 -18.85
CA LEU A 55 16.53 -3.14 -19.47
C LEU A 55 16.80 -3.89 -20.78
N ARG A 56 18.04 -3.98 -21.25
CA ARG A 56 18.35 -4.71 -22.50
C ARG A 56 18.75 -6.16 -22.18
N PRO A 57 18.07 -7.17 -22.74
CA PRO A 57 18.56 -8.53 -22.64
C PRO A 57 19.88 -8.63 -23.40
N ARG A 58 20.92 -9.16 -22.77
CA ARG A 58 22.13 -9.58 -23.47
C ARG A 58 21.78 -10.79 -24.33
N LEU A 59 21.47 -10.54 -25.60
CA LEU A 59 21.48 -11.57 -26.62
C LEU A 59 22.91 -12.10 -26.73
N LEU A 60 23.09 -13.37 -26.36
CA LEU A 60 24.24 -14.19 -26.74
C LEU A 60 24.13 -14.56 -28.21
#